data_AF-A0A0P9TSH7-F1
#
_entry.id   AF-A0A0P9TSH7-F1
#
_cell.length_a   1.000
_cell.length_b   1.000
_cell.length_c   1.000
_cell.angle_alpha   90.00
_cell.angle_beta   90.00
_cell.angle_gamma   90.00
#
_symmetry.space_group_name_H-M   'P 1'
#
loop_
_entity.id
_entity.type
_entity.pdbx_description
1 polymer ?
#
loop_
_entity_poly.entity_id
_entity_poly.type
_entity_poly.pdbx_seq_one_letter_code
_entity_poly.pdbx_strand_id
1 'polypeptide(L)'
;MDDDEASTARKFGPFMTTLITFFIAEIGDKTQIATVMLAAQYSYLWLVILGTTVGMLLANVPVLLAGNFAAEKLPLTLIRRLAACAFFVLALVAVYKAMQVSGWV
;
A
#
# COMPACT_ATOMS: atom_id res chain seq x y z
N MET A 1 4.71 -19.10 22.52
CA MET A 1 3.89 -18.10 23.24
C MET A 1 3.26 -17.27 22.14
N ASP A 2 2.41 -17.90 21.33
CA ASP A 2 2.04 -17.41 19.98
C ASP A 2 0.50 -17.33 19.84
N ASP A 3 -0.24 -17.57 20.94
CA ASP A 3 -1.70 -17.66 20.94
C ASP A 3 -2.39 -16.35 21.38
N ASP A 4 -1.64 -15.36 21.87
CA ASP A 4 -2.19 -14.10 22.40
C ASP A 4 -2.35 -12.99 21.36
N GLU A 5 -1.52 -12.94 20.30
CA GLU A 5 -1.68 -11.95 19.22
C GLU A 5 -2.97 -12.19 18.41
N ALA A 6 -3.38 -13.45 18.26
CA ALA A 6 -4.59 -13.83 17.52
C ALA A 6 -5.90 -13.49 18.27
N SER A 7 -5.85 -13.32 19.59
CA SER A 7 -7.04 -13.12 20.43
C SER A 7 -7.58 -11.68 20.36
N THR A 8 -6.70 -10.69 20.21
CA THR A 8 -7.06 -9.27 20.02
C THR A 8 -7.70 -9.02 18.65
N ALA A 9 -7.20 -9.71 17.61
CA ALA A 9 -7.72 -9.62 16.25
C ALA A 9 -9.16 -10.15 16.10
N ARG A 10 -9.63 -11.01 17.02
CA ARG A 10 -10.99 -11.59 16.96
C ARG A 10 -12.09 -10.66 17.48
N LYS A 11 -11.76 -9.59 18.22
CA LYS A 11 -12.74 -8.59 18.69
C LYS A 11 -13.07 -7.51 17.65
N PHE A 12 -12.19 -7.26 16.69
CA PHE A 12 -12.38 -6.26 15.65
C PHE A 12 -12.87 -6.94 14.38
N GLY A 13 -14.06 -6.55 13.90
CA GLY A 13 -14.60 -7.07 12.64
C GLY A 13 -13.67 -6.76 11.45
N PRO A 14 -13.84 -7.44 10.29
CA PRO A 14 -12.97 -7.28 9.12
C PRO A 14 -12.75 -5.82 8.70
N PHE A 15 -13.78 -4.98 8.84
CA PHE A 15 -13.69 -3.55 8.60
C PHE A 15 -12.68 -2.85 9.51
N MET A 16 -12.77 -3.05 10.82
CA MET A 16 -11.92 -2.34 11.79
C MET A 16 -10.47 -2.85 11.71
N THR A 17 -10.28 -4.15 11.51
CA THR A 17 -8.96 -4.74 11.29
C THR A 17 -8.30 -4.14 10.05
N THR A 18 -9.01 -4.13 8.92
CA THR A 18 -8.50 -3.57 7.67
C THR A 18 -8.22 -2.07 7.81
N LEU A 19 -9.13 -1.32 8.45
CA LEU A 19 -8.97 0.12 8.69
C LEU A 19 -7.69 0.42 9.48
N ILE A 20 -7.48 -0.26 10.61
CA ILE A 20 -6.31 -0.02 11.45
C ILE A 20 -5.02 -0.45 10.74
N THR A 21 -5.01 -1.62 10.08
CA THR A 21 -3.84 -2.11 9.34
C THR A 21 -3.46 -1.18 8.20
N PHE A 22 -4.42 -0.74 7.38
CA PHE A 22 -4.14 0.22 6.30
C PHE A 22 -3.73 1.58 6.83
N PHE A 23 -4.40 2.08 7.87
CA PHE A 23 -4.05 3.37 8.47
C PHE A 23 -2.60 3.40 8.96
N ILE A 24 -2.17 2.38 9.72
CA ILE A 24 -0.78 2.29 10.19
C ILE A 24 0.19 2.11 9.02
N ALA A 25 -0.16 1.29 8.03
CA ALA A 25 0.70 1.06 6.86
C ALA A 25 0.88 2.30 5.97
N GLU A 26 -0.12 3.19 5.91
CA GLU A 26 -0.10 4.38 5.06
C GLU A 26 0.30 5.67 5.79
N ILE A 27 0.41 5.70 7.13
CA ILE A 27 0.87 6.88 7.86
C ILE A 27 2.27 7.30 7.37
N GLY A 28 2.37 8.54 6.88
CA GLY A 28 3.63 9.10 6.39
C GLY A 28 4.03 8.64 4.99
N ASP A 29 3.11 8.01 4.25
CA ASP A 29 3.39 7.63 2.87
C ASP A 29 3.56 8.87 1.95
N LYS A 30 4.27 8.66 0.83
CA LYS A 30 4.51 9.65 -0.21
C LYS A 30 3.21 10.25 -0.77
N THR A 31 2.14 9.47 -0.81
CA THR A 31 0.80 9.95 -1.21
C THR A 31 0.27 11.04 -0.29
N GLN A 32 0.54 10.97 1.02
CA GLN A 32 0.17 12.00 1.99
C GLN A 32 0.96 13.29 1.76
N ILE A 33 2.29 13.18 1.56
CA ILE A 33 3.14 14.33 1.23
C ILE A 33 2.68 14.97 -0.08
N ALA A 34 2.42 14.17 -1.12
CA ALA A 34 1.92 14.67 -2.40
C ALA A 34 0.57 15.39 -2.25
N THR A 35 -0.34 14.86 -1.44
CA THR A 35 -1.65 15.48 -1.16
C THR A 35 -1.48 16.82 -0.44
N VAL A 36 -0.59 16.89 0.56
CA VAL A 36 -0.29 18.15 1.28
C VAL A 36 0.36 19.17 0.34
N MET A 37 1.27 18.75 -0.53
CA MET A 37 1.88 19.63 -1.54
C MET A 37 0.84 20.13 -2.55
N LEU A 38 -0.13 19.30 -2.92
CA LEU A 38 -1.23 19.70 -3.80
C LEU A 38 -2.16 20.69 -3.09
N ALA A 39 -2.50 20.42 -1.82
CA ALA A 39 -3.28 21.31 -0.98
C ALA A 39 -2.59 22.66 -0.75
N ALA A 40 -1.25 22.69 -0.68
CA ALA A 40 -0.47 23.91 -0.55
C ALA A 40 -0.41 24.73 -1.87
N GLN A 41 -0.50 24.07 -3.02
CA GLN A 41 -0.42 24.73 -4.34
C GLN A 41 -1.77 25.26 -4.84
N TYR A 42 -2.89 24.65 -4.45
CA TYR A 42 -4.21 25.03 -4.95
C TYR A 42 -5.07 25.70 -3.87
N SER A 43 -5.63 26.87 -4.17
CA SER A 43 -6.52 27.60 -3.27
C SER A 43 -7.83 26.86 -2.97
N TYR A 44 -8.25 25.94 -3.84
CA TYR A 44 -9.48 25.16 -3.71
C TYR A 44 -9.23 23.80 -3.05
N LEU A 45 -9.07 23.80 -1.72
CA LEU A 45 -8.81 22.59 -0.93
C LEU A 45 -9.83 21.46 -1.18
N TRP A 46 -11.10 21.80 -1.38
CA TRP A 46 -12.16 20.83 -1.66
C TRP A 46 -11.91 20.02 -2.94
N LEU A 47 -11.36 20.65 -3.99
CA LEU A 47 -11.02 19.96 -5.24
C LEU A 47 -9.83 19.01 -5.05
N VAL A 48 -8.87 19.40 -4.22
CA VAL A 48 -7.73 18.54 -3.86
C VAL A 48 -8.22 17.31 -3.10
N ILE A 49 -9.06 17.49 -2.08
CA ILE A 49 -9.62 16.38 -1.29
C ILE A 49 -10.44 15.43 -2.17
N LEU A 50 -11.33 15.97 -3.01
CA LEU A 50 -12.12 15.14 -3.92
C LEU A 50 -11.24 14.41 -4.94
N GLY A 51 -10.27 15.12 -5.54
CA GLY A 51 -9.36 14.54 -6.52
C GLY A 51 -8.52 13.41 -5.94
N THR A 52 -7.95 13.59 -4.75
CA THR A 52 -7.14 12.53 -4.10
C THR A 52 -8.00 11.38 -3.62
N THR A 53 -9.20 11.64 -3.10
CA THR A 53 -10.15 10.59 -2.69
C THR A 53 -10.55 9.73 -3.89
N VAL A 54 -10.98 10.37 -4.99
CA VAL A 54 -11.35 9.66 -6.23
C VAL A 54 -10.15 8.93 -6.82
N GLY A 55 -8.98 9.57 -6.86
CA GLY A 55 -7.75 8.94 -7.36
C GLY A 55 -7.36 7.69 -6.57
N MET A 56 -7.41 7.75 -5.24
CA MET A 56 -7.13 6.58 -4.40
C MET A 56 -8.17 5.48 -4.57
N LEU A 57 -9.47 5.81 -4.67
CA LEU A 57 -10.50 4.81 -4.94
C LEU A 57 -10.27 4.13 -6.29
N LEU A 58 -9.95 4.88 -7.34
CA LEU A 58 -9.67 4.33 -8.66
C LEU A 58 -8.43 3.44 -8.67
N ALA A 59 -7.42 3.73 -7.86
CA ALA A 59 -6.23 2.89 -7.73
C ALA A 59 -6.52 1.60 -6.94
N ASN A 60 -7.27 1.67 -5.84
CA ASN A 60 -7.47 0.56 -4.92
C ASN A 60 -8.63 -0.37 -5.31
N VAL A 61 -9.78 0.17 -5.72
CA VAL A 61 -11.00 -0.63 -6.00
C VAL A 61 -10.74 -1.74 -7.03
N PRO A 62 -10.09 -1.49 -8.18
CA PRO A 62 -9.80 -2.56 -9.15
C PRO A 62 -8.89 -3.65 -8.56
N VAL A 63 -7.93 -3.27 -7.72
CA VAL A 63 -7.02 -4.21 -7.05
C VAL A 63 -7.78 -5.09 -6.05
N LEU A 64 -8.70 -4.53 -5.27
CA LEU A 64 -9.56 -5.28 -4.35
C LEU A 64 -10.48 -6.25 -5.11
N LEU A 65 -11.10 -5.81 -6.20
CA LEU A 65 -11.96 -6.66 -7.03
C LEU A 65 -11.18 -7.81 -7.68
N ALA A 66 -10.01 -7.51 -8.25
CA ALA A 66 -9.11 -8.52 -8.79
C ALA A 66 -8.59 -9.46 -7.70
N GLY A 67 -8.30 -8.92 -6.51
CA GLY A 67 -7.85 -9.67 -5.34
C GLY A 67 -8.89 -10.67 -4.84
N ASN A 68 -10.17 -10.31 -4.82
CA ASN A 68 -11.24 -11.23 -4.45
C ASN A 68 -11.33 -12.42 -5.41
N PHE A 69 -11.28 -12.16 -6.72
CA PHE A 69 -11.28 -13.21 -7.74
C PHE A 69 -10.01 -14.07 -7.71
N ALA A 70 -8.87 -13.44 -7.46
CA ALA A 70 -7.57 -14.11 -7.36
C ALA A 70 -7.47 -14.96 -6.07
N ALA A 71 -8.03 -14.51 -4.95
CA ALA A 71 -7.98 -15.21 -3.67
C ALA A 71 -8.78 -16.54 -3.70
N GLU A 72 -9.87 -16.61 -4.47
CA GLU A 72 -10.62 -17.86 -4.65
C GLU A 72 -9.88 -18.89 -5.52
N LYS A 73 -8.97 -18.45 -6.40
CA LYS A 73 -8.34 -19.32 -7.41
C LYS A 73 -6.84 -19.52 -7.26
N LEU A 74 -6.14 -18.67 -6.48
CA LEU A 74 -4.68 -18.72 -6.34
C LEU A 74 -4.28 -19.23 -4.96
N PRO A 75 -3.45 -20.29 -4.89
CA PRO A 75 -2.87 -20.74 -3.63
C PRO A 75 -1.96 -19.65 -3.05
N LEU A 76 -2.08 -19.38 -1.74
CA LEU A 76 -1.31 -18.36 -1.01
C LEU A 76 0.21 -18.48 -1.23
N THR A 77 0.72 -19.69 -1.48
CA THR A 77 2.13 -19.95 -1.77
C THR A 77 2.60 -19.26 -3.06
N LEU A 78 1.77 -19.21 -4.11
CA LEU A 78 2.11 -18.52 -5.35
C LEU A 78 2.14 -17.01 -5.15
N ILE A 79 1.15 -16.45 -4.44
CA ILE A 79 1.08 -15.02 -4.10
C ILE A 79 2.35 -14.61 -3.35
N ARG A 80 2.77 -15.40 -2.35
CA ARG A 80 3.98 -15.14 -1.57
C ARG A 80 5.24 -15.19 -2.43
N ARG A 81 5.37 -16.18 -3.31
CA ARG A 81 6.54 -16.30 -4.22
C ARG A 81 6.60 -15.14 -5.22
N LEU A 82 5.46 -14.72 -5.77
CA LEU A 82 5.38 -13.56 -6.67
C LEU A 82 5.74 -12.28 -5.95
N ALA A 83 5.21 -12.05 -4.75
CA ALA A 83 5.56 -10.90 -3.93
C ALA A 83 7.07 -10.89 -3.62
N ALA A 84 7.64 -12.01 -3.18
CA ALA A 84 9.07 -12.14 -2.90
C ALA A 84 9.93 -11.84 -4.14
N CYS A 85 9.56 -12.36 -5.31
CA CYS A 85 10.26 -12.05 -6.57
C CYS A 85 10.16 -10.56 -6.92
N ALA A 86 8.97 -9.96 -6.80
CA ALA A 86 8.78 -8.53 -7.07
C ALA A 86 9.64 -7.66 -6.14
N PHE A 87 9.64 -7.96 -4.83
CA PHE A 87 10.49 -7.25 -3.87
C PHE A 87 11.98 -7.46 -4.14
N PHE A 88 12.40 -8.66 -4.54
CA PHE A 88 13.79 -8.92 -4.89
C PHE A 88 14.23 -8.11 -6.12
N VAL A 89 13.40 -8.04 -7.16
CA VAL A 89 13.67 -7.22 -8.34
C VAL A 89 13.73 -5.74 -7.97
N LEU A 90 12.78 -5.25 -7.16
CA LEU A 90 12.80 -3.87 -6.67
C LEU A 90 14.06 -3.57 -5.86
N ALA A 91 14.52 -4.50 -5.04
CA ALA A 91 15.76 -4.36 -4.27
C ALA A 91 16.98 -4.25 -5.19
N LEU A 92 17.10 -5.10 -6.21
CA LEU A 92 18.18 -5.02 -7.20
C LEU A 92 18.16 -3.70 -7.96
N VAL A 93 16.97 -3.24 -8.39
CA VAL A 93 16.81 -1.96 -9.07
C VAL A 93 17.20 -0.80 -8.15
N ALA A 94 16.81 -0.84 -6.89
CA ALA A 94 17.15 0.19 -5.91
C ALA A 94 18.67 0.26 -5.67
N VAL A 95 19.33 -0.90 -5.51
CA VAL A 95 20.80 -0.99 -5.36
C VAL A 95 21.50 -0.48 -6.62
N TYR A 96 21.05 -0.87 -7.80
CA TYR A 96 21.61 -0.39 -9.06
C TYR A 96 21.50 1.14 -9.18
N LYS A 97 20.33 1.71 -8.89
CA LYS A 97 20.14 3.16 -8.87
C LYS A 97 21.01 3.86 -7.82
N ALA A 98 21.16 3.26 -6.64
CA ALA A 98 22.01 3.81 -5.60
C ALA A 98 23.49 3.83 -6.03
N MET A 99 23.98 2.77 -6.70
CA MET A 99 25.35 2.73 -7.23
C MET A 99 25.60 3.79 -8.30
N GLN A 100 24.64 4.02 -9.20
CA GLN A 100 24.72 5.10 -10.20
C GLN A 100 24.75 6.49 -9.57
N VAL A 101 23.87 6.74 -8.59
CA VAL A 101 23.82 8.03 -7.89
C VAL A 101 25.10 8.28 -7.07
N SER A 102 25.72 7.22 -6.55
CA SER A 102 26.98 7.29 -5.80
C SER A 102 28.22 7.46 -6.70
N GLY A 103 28.08 7.49 -8.03
CA GLY A 103 29.18 7.66 -8.98
C GLY A 103 30.20 6.51 -8.99
N TRP A 104 29.83 5.34 -8.46
CA TRP A 104 30.64 4.11 -8.52
C TRP A 104 30.51 3.39 -9.87
N VAL A 105 29.46 3.70 -10.63
CA VAL A 105 29.16 3.25 -12.01
C VAL A 105 28.55 4.43 -12.76
#